data_AF-A0A163XTI5-F1
#
_entry.id   AF-A0A163XTI5-F1
#
_cell.length_a   1.000
_cell.length_b   1.000
_cell.length_c   1.000
_cell.angle_alpha   90.00
_cell.angle_beta   90.00
_cell.angle_gamma   90.00
#
_symmetry.space_group_name_H-M   'P 1'
#
loop_
_entity.id
_entity.type
_entity.pdbx_description
1 polymer ?
#
loop_
_entity_poly.entity_id
_entity_poly.type
_entity_poly.pdbx_seq_one_letter_code
_entity_poly.pdbx_strand_id
1 'polypeptide(L)' 'MPRYFFHLAGQIPANDILGHQCASDDEAKDHGSFIAHRIGTEKPTMIRKENFIRVMNEKGDEIAKVPLASTRV' A
#
# COMPACT_ATOMS: atom_id res chain seq x y z
N MET A 1 -0.88 -13.85 14.06
CA MET A 1 -0.46 -13.33 12.75
C MET A 1 -0.05 -11.88 12.95
N PRO A 2 1.12 -11.47 12.46
CA PRO A 2 1.58 -10.09 12.58
C PRO A 2 0.63 -9.12 11.88
N ARG A 3 0.54 -7.90 12.41
CA ARG A 3 -0.32 -6.86 11.86
C ARG A 3 0.51 -5.85 11.08
N TYR A 4 0.04 -5.54 9.87
CA TYR A 4 0.65 -4.59 8.96
C TYR A 4 -0.31 -3.46 8.65
N PHE A 5 0.23 -2.29 8.34
CA PHE A 5 -0.54 -1.10 8.05
C PHE A 5 -0.20 -0.58 6.65
N PHE A 6 -1.24 -0.22 5.90
CA PHE A 6 -1.13 0.19 4.50
C PHE A 6 -1.52 1.65 4.35
N HIS A 7 -0.53 2.53 4.40
CA HIS A 7 -0.75 3.96 4.29
C HIS A 7 -0.63 4.39 2.85
N LEU A 8 -1.67 4.98 2.29
CA LEU A 8 -1.51 5.79 1.10
C LEU A 8 -0.79 7.09 1.52
N ALA A 9 0.41 7.27 1.02
CA ALA A 9 1.21 8.48 1.21
C ALA A 9 1.40 9.19 -0.12
N GLY A 10 1.52 10.52 -0.07
CA GLY A 10 1.62 11.37 -1.25
C GLY A 10 0.74 12.61 -1.13
N GLN A 11 0.14 13.01 -2.24
CA GLN A 11 -0.67 14.23 -2.33
C GLN A 11 -1.99 14.13 -1.55
N ILE A 12 -2.58 12.92 -1.47
CA ILE A 12 -3.75 12.65 -0.65
C ILE A 12 -3.38 11.53 0.33
N PRO A 13 -2.93 11.87 1.55
CA PRO A 13 -2.59 10.86 2.53
C PRO A 13 -3.86 10.18 3.07
N ALA A 14 -3.86 8.85 3.09
CA ALA A 14 -4.86 8.05 3.79
C ALA A 14 -4.15 7.01 4.64
N ASN A 15 -4.36 7.08 5.95
CA ASN A 15 -3.74 6.17 6.89
C ASN A 15 -4.68 5.02 7.20
N ASP A 16 -4.19 3.80 7.05
CA ASP A 16 -4.88 2.63 7.57
C ASP A 16 -4.67 2.55 9.09
N ILE A 17 -5.79 2.64 9.82
CA ILE A 17 -5.82 2.61 11.29
C ILE A 17 -6.14 1.19 11.79
N LEU A 18 -6.81 0.39 10.95
CA LEU A 18 -7.23 -0.96 11.33
C LEU A 18 -6.09 -1.96 11.18
N GLY A 19 -5.30 -1.79 10.12
CA GLY A 19 -4.25 -2.71 9.73
C GLY A 19 -4.82 -4.04 9.21
N HIS A 20 -4.01 -4.77 8.46
CA HIS A 20 -4.31 -6.11 7.98
C HIS A 20 -3.43 -7.14 8.69
N GLN A 21 -3.99 -8.32 8.97
CA GLN A 21 -3.20 -9.44 9.48
C GLN A 21 -2.61 -10.18 8.28
N CYS A 22 -1.30 -10.22 8.17
CA CYS A 22 -0.59 -11.04 7.18
C CYS A 22 0.20 -12.12 7.92
N ALA A 23 0.43 -13.25 7.27
CA ALA A 23 1.26 -14.33 7.79
C ALA A 23 2.75 -14.01 7.71
N SER A 24 3.18 -13.13 6.80
CA SER A 24 4.58 -12.77 6.60
C SER A 24 4.76 -11.39 5.94
N ASP A 25 5.99 -10.87 5.98
CA ASP A 25 6.38 -9.64 5.29
C ASP A 25 6.20 -9.75 3.78
N ASP A 26 6.43 -10.91 3.17
CA ASP A 26 6.22 -11.14 1.74
C ASP A 26 4.75 -11.07 1.36
N GLU A 27 3.86 -11.64 2.17
CA GLU A 27 2.41 -11.51 1.96
C GLU A 27 1.97 -10.05 2.12
N ALA A 28 2.51 -9.32 3.10
CA ALA A 28 2.21 -7.90 3.26
C ALA A 28 2.69 -7.07 2.05
N LYS A 29 3.83 -7.40 1.45
CA LYS A 29 4.32 -6.74 0.22
C LYS A 29 3.43 -7.02 -0.99
N ASP A 30 3.02 -8.27 -1.17
CA ASP A 30 2.12 -8.67 -2.26
C ASP A 30 0.76 -7.96 -2.12
N HIS A 31 0.22 -7.95 -0.89
CA HIS A 31 -1.02 -7.25 -0.57
C HIS A 31 -0.92 -5.73 -0.80
N GLY A 32 0.21 -5.11 -0.40
CA GLY A 32 0.47 -3.70 -0.67
C GLY A 32 0.53 -3.38 -2.16
N SER A 33 1.09 -4.29 -2.96
CA SER A 33 1.12 -4.17 -4.42
C SER A 33 -0.27 -4.31 -5.04
N PHE A 34 -1.07 -5.24 -4.55
CA PHE A 34 -2.46 -5.40 -4.95
C PHE A 34 -3.29 -4.14 -4.65
N ILE A 35 -3.14 -3.54 -3.47
CA ILE A 35 -3.83 -2.29 -3.11
C ILE A 35 -3.38 -1.15 -4.04
N ALA A 36 -2.08 -0.99 -4.26
CA ALA A 36 -1.54 0.06 -5.13
C ALA A 36 -2.07 -0.04 -6.56
N HIS A 37 -2.14 -1.27 -7.07
CA HIS A 37 -2.67 -1.60 -8.38
C HIS A 37 -4.18 -1.32 -8.48
N ARG A 38 -4.94 -1.77 -7.49
CA ARG A 38 -6.38 -1.57 -7.41
C ARG A 38 -6.73 -0.08 -7.35
N ILE A 39 -6.06 0.70 -6.51
CA ILE A 39 -6.27 2.16 -6.44
C ILE A 39 -5.90 2.83 -7.75
N GLY A 40 -4.79 2.44 -8.38
CA GLY A 40 -4.42 2.95 -9.71
C GLY A 40 -5.50 2.65 -10.76
N THR A 41 -6.14 1.49 -10.68
CA THR A 41 -7.18 1.07 -11.63
C THR A 41 -8.53 1.74 -11.36
N GLU A 42 -8.97 1.78 -10.09
CA GLU A 42 -10.25 2.39 -9.67
C GLU A 42 -10.20 3.92 -9.74
N LYS A 43 -9.04 4.52 -9.48
CA LYS A 43 -8.83 5.97 -9.46
C LYS A 43 -7.55 6.34 -10.21
N PRO A 44 -7.55 6.27 -11.56
CA PRO A 44 -6.36 6.58 -12.36
C PRO A 44 -5.86 8.02 -12.18
N THR A 45 -6.72 8.95 -11.75
CA THR A 45 -6.33 10.33 -11.40
C THR A 45 -5.36 10.41 -10.21
N MET A 46 -5.29 9.34 -9.40
CA MET A 46 -4.37 9.22 -8.28
C MET A 46 -3.01 8.64 -8.69
N ILE A 47 -2.83 8.16 -9.92
CA ILE A 47 -1.54 7.69 -10.43
C ILE A 47 -0.64 8.90 -10.69
N ARG A 48 0.07 9.31 -9.66
CA ARG A 48 1.09 10.36 -9.70
C ARG A 48 2.36 9.80 -9.07
N LYS A 49 3.53 10.26 -9.52
CA LYS A 49 4.83 9.83 -8.98
C LYS A 49 4.95 10.02 -7.46
N GLU A 50 4.16 10.94 -6.91
CA GLU A 50 4.16 11.28 -5.49
C GLU A 50 3.26 10.35 -4.65
N ASN A 51 2.33 9.62 -5.27
CA ASN A 51 1.40 8.75 -4.56
C ASN A 51 1.90 7.30 -4.53
N PHE A 52 1.98 6.73 -3.34
CA PHE A 52 2.45 5.36 -3.10
C PHE A 52 1.79 4.75 -1.88
N ILE A 53 1.74 3.42 -1.83
CA ILE A 53 1.36 2.65 -0.65
C ILE A 53 2.62 2.35 0.15
N ARG A 54 2.61 2.77 1.41
CA ARG A 54 3.63 2.48 2.41
C ARG A 54 3.13 1.33 3.28
N VAL A 55 3.86 0.22 3.27
CA VAL A 55 3.57 -0.95 4.09
C VAL A 55 4.45 -0.89 5.34
N MET A 56 3.82 -0.80 6.50
CA MET A 56 4.49 -0.78 7.80
C MET A 56 4.13 -2.02 8.60
N ASN A 57 5.07 -2.55 9.40
CA ASN A 57 4.74 -3.59 10.38
C ASN A 57 4.20 -3.01 11.68
N GLU A 58 3.81 -3.89 12.61
CA GLU A 58 3.38 -3.55 13.96
C GLU A 58 4.45 -2.87 14.82
N LYS A 59 5.72 -2.98 14.46
CA LYS A 59 6.84 -2.29 15.14
C LYS A 59 7.04 -0.86 14.63
N GLY A 60 6.37 -0.47 13.55
CA GLY A 60 6.51 0.82 12.89
C GLY A 60 7.62 0.88 11.83
N ASP A 61 8.24 -0.25 11.48
CA ASP A 61 9.24 -0.31 10.40
C ASP A 61 8.53 -0.30 9.04
N GLU A 62 9.06 0.49 8.11
CA GLU A 62 8.66 0.43 6.70
C GLU A 62 9.28 -0.82 6.06
N ILE A 63 8.42 -1.72 5.59
CA ILE A 63 8.84 -2.96 4.93
C ILE A 63 8.83 -2.81 3.41
N ALA A 64 7.91 -1.99 2.89
CA ALA A 64 7.86 -1.71 1.47
C ALA A 64 7.20 -0.37 1.15
N LYS A 65 7.59 0.13 -0.02
CA LYS A 65 7.01 1.30 -0.66
C LYS A 65 6.63 0.95 -2.09
N VAL A 66 5.34 0.94 -2.37
CA VAL A 66 4.81 0.54 -3.68
C VAL A 66 4.17 1.73 -4.39
N PRO A 67 4.69 2.18 -5.54
CA PRO A 67 4.08 3.27 -6.29
C PRO A 67 2.69 2.85 -6.82
N LEU A 68 1.75 3.80 -6.91
CA LEU A 68 0.50 3.54 -7.59
C LEU A 68 0.75 3.33 -9.09
N ALA A 69 0.24 2.23 -9.65
CA ALA A 69 0.34 1.92 -11.08
C ALA A 69 -0.99 1.38 -11.59
N SER A 70 -1.40 1.78 -12.79
CA SER A 70 -2.45 1.11 -13.56
C SER A 70 -1.76 0.16 -14.53
N THR A 71 -2.09 -1.12 -14.49
CA THR A 71 -1.90 -1.94 -15.69
C THR A 71 -2.97 -1.52 -16.68
N ARG A 72 -2.55 -0.94 -17.82
CA ARG A 72 -3.27 -1.20 -19.06
C ARG A 72 -3.09 -2.69 -19.33
N VAL A 73 -4.08 -3.49 -18.95
CA VAL A 73 -4.25 -4.83 -19.51
C VAL A 73 -4.93 -4.66 -20.87
#